data_AF-A0A6N2KRG9-F1
#
_entry.id   AF-A0A6N2KRG9-F1
#
_cell.length_a   1.000
_cell.length_b   1.000
_cell.length_c   1.000
_cell.angle_alpha   90.00
_cell.angle_beta   90.00
_cell.angle_gamma   90.00
#
_symmetry.space_group_name_H-M   'P 1'
#
loop_
_entity.id
_entity.type
_entity.pdbx_description
1 polymer ?
#
loop_
_entity_poly.entity_id
_entity_poly.type
_entity_poly.pdbx_seq_one_letter_code
_entity_poly.pdbx_strand_id
1 'polypeptide(L)'
;MCSVDFPGGSKLKMLISYVDNLPSGEENGLFYALDLGGTNFRVIWVLLGGRDGGVVKQEFEEVSIPPHLMTGSSDALFDYSYSVANFVATEGEGLHPSPGKQRELGFTFSFPVRQTSISSGNLIKWTKGFSIDDTVGEDVVGELTKAMERVGLDMRVSALLEVDTTTQMSLLL
;
A
#
# COMPACT_ATOMS: atom_id res chain seq x y z
N MET A 1 -10.47 -26.12 35.96
CA MET A 1 -9.86 -26.85 34.84
C MET A 1 -10.97 -27.09 33.84
N CYS A 2 -11.15 -26.17 32.88
CA CYS A 2 -12.08 -26.33 31.77
C CYS A 2 -11.30 -25.87 30.54
N SER A 3 -10.70 -26.84 29.85
CA SER A 3 -10.17 -26.66 28.50
C SER A 3 -11.36 -26.43 27.58
N VAL A 4 -11.31 -25.36 26.79
CA VAL A 4 -12.23 -25.17 25.66
C VAL A 4 -11.43 -25.53 24.41
N ASP A 5 -11.62 -26.77 23.95
CA ASP A 5 -11.19 -27.19 22.62
C ASP A 5 -12.14 -26.57 21.58
N PHE A 6 -11.60 -25.89 20.57
CA PHE A 6 -12.33 -25.46 19.39
C PHE A 6 -12.03 -26.42 18.22
N PRO A 7 -12.93 -27.34 17.87
CA PRO A 7 -12.84 -28.10 16.63
C PRO A 7 -13.54 -27.30 15.52
N GLY A 8 -12.79 -26.69 14.61
CA GLY A 8 -13.38 -26.07 13.41
C GLY A 8 -12.53 -24.99 12.77
N GLY A 9 -11.58 -25.38 11.93
CA GLY A 9 -10.84 -24.45 11.07
C GLY A 9 -11.77 -23.80 10.04
N SER A 10 -12.12 -22.53 10.24
CA SER A 10 -12.71 -21.67 9.22
C SER A 10 -11.76 -21.55 8.01
N LYS A 11 -12.28 -21.67 6.78
CA LYS A 11 -11.52 -21.36 5.55
C LYS A 11 -11.27 -19.85 5.38
N LEU A 12 -12.00 -19.02 6.12
CA LEU A 12 -11.81 -17.57 6.15
C LEU A 12 -10.84 -17.23 7.28
N LYS A 13 -9.67 -16.71 6.90
CA LYS A 13 -8.74 -16.10 7.86
C LYS A 13 -9.29 -14.72 8.17
N MET A 14 -9.95 -14.56 9.32
CA MET A 14 -10.43 -13.26 9.81
C MET A 14 -9.22 -12.47 10.34
N LEU A 15 -8.37 -12.01 9.42
CA LEU A 15 -7.15 -11.27 9.75
C LEU A 15 -7.50 -9.87 10.27
N ILE A 16 -6.79 -9.44 11.31
CA ILE A 16 -6.93 -8.10 11.89
C ILE A 16 -6.23 -7.10 10.96
N SER A 17 -6.94 -6.06 10.51
CA SER A 17 -6.40 -5.02 9.62
C SER A 17 -5.64 -3.90 10.35
N TYR A 18 -5.73 -3.85 11.68
CA TYR A 18 -5.17 -2.80 12.55
C TYR A 18 -5.67 -1.37 12.24
N VAL A 19 -6.75 -1.24 11.45
CA VAL A 19 -7.42 0.04 11.19
C VAL A 19 -8.37 0.31 12.35
N ASP A 20 -7.89 1.07 13.33
CA ASP A 20 -8.66 1.41 14.52
C ASP A 20 -9.55 2.65 14.33
N ASN A 21 -9.21 3.51 13.35
CA ASN A 21 -9.96 4.72 13.02
C ASN A 21 -10.24 4.76 11.51
N LEU A 22 -11.52 4.94 11.16
CA LEU A 22 -11.95 5.19 9.79
C LEU A 22 -11.80 6.68 9.45
N PRO A 23 -11.71 7.04 8.15
CA PRO A 23 -11.72 8.44 7.72
C PRO A 23 -12.87 9.21 8.35
N SER A 24 -12.54 10.39 8.89
CA SER A 24 -13.44 11.25 9.64
C SER A 24 -14.15 12.29 8.77
N GLY A 25 -13.63 12.56 7.57
CA GLY A 25 -14.02 13.68 6.72
C GLY A 25 -13.28 14.98 7.06
N GLU A 26 -12.49 15.02 8.14
CA GLU A 26 -11.69 16.17 8.54
C GLU A 26 -10.32 16.23 7.85
N GLU A 27 -9.97 15.20 7.08
CA GLU A 27 -8.66 15.05 6.46
C GLU A 27 -8.39 16.21 5.51
N ASN A 28 -7.24 16.86 5.71
CA ASN A 28 -6.82 18.02 4.93
C ASN A 28 -5.37 17.87 4.51
N GLY A 29 -5.10 18.06 3.22
CA GLY A 29 -3.76 17.98 2.64
C GLY A 29 -3.65 16.95 1.53
N LEU A 30 -2.41 16.69 1.13
CA LEU A 30 -2.05 15.85 0.00
C LEU A 30 -1.63 14.47 0.50
N PHE A 31 -2.33 13.44 0.04
CA PHE A 31 -2.09 12.04 0.38
C PHE A 31 -1.84 11.21 -0.86
N TYR A 32 -1.06 10.14 -0.69
CA TYR A 32 -0.72 9.20 -1.75
C TYR A 32 -1.27 7.83 -1.41
N ALA A 33 -1.61 7.05 -2.44
CA ALA A 33 -1.87 5.63 -2.29
C ALA A 33 -1.17 4.83 -3.39
N LEU A 34 -0.71 3.65 -3.00
CA LEU A 34 -0.06 2.67 -3.83
C LEU A 34 -0.91 1.40 -3.85
N ASP A 35 -1.31 0.92 -5.01
CA ASP A 35 -2.03 -0.35 -5.14
C ASP A 35 -1.22 -1.33 -5.99
N LEU A 36 -0.74 -2.38 -5.32
CA LEU A 36 -0.08 -3.51 -5.94
C LEU A 36 -1.03 -4.72 -5.90
N GLY A 37 -1.86 -4.80 -6.94
CA GLY A 37 -3.04 -5.66 -7.01
C GLY A 37 -2.87 -6.98 -7.78
N GLY A 38 -1.90 -7.03 -8.70
CA GLY A 38 -1.78 -8.11 -9.69
C GLY A 38 -0.79 -7.73 -10.79
N THR A 39 -1.17 -7.84 -12.05
CA THR A 39 -0.30 -7.48 -13.20
C THR A 39 -0.23 -5.97 -13.46
N ASN A 40 -1.07 -5.18 -12.82
CA ASN A 40 -1.06 -3.73 -12.90
C ASN A 40 -0.75 -3.16 -11.53
N PHE A 41 -0.16 -1.98 -11.58
CA PHE A 41 0.18 -1.16 -10.45
C PHE A 41 -0.51 0.18 -10.61
N ARG A 42 -1.09 0.69 -9.52
CA ARG A 42 -1.76 1.99 -9.54
C ARG A 42 -1.18 2.90 -8.46
N VAL A 43 -0.87 4.12 -8.86
CA VAL A 43 -0.52 5.22 -7.95
C VAL A 43 -1.68 6.19 -7.96
N ILE A 44 -2.06 6.67 -6.79
CA ILE A 44 -3.10 7.68 -6.61
C ILE A 44 -2.49 8.80 -5.79
N TRP A 45 -2.85 10.03 -6.12
CA TRP A 45 -2.75 11.11 -5.15
C TRP A 45 -4.10 11.82 -5.03
N VAL A 46 -4.36 12.30 -3.84
CA VAL A 46 -5.61 12.99 -3.51
C VAL A 46 -5.31 14.22 -2.66
N LEU A 47 -5.88 15.35 -3.07
CA LEU A 47 -5.89 16.58 -2.30
C LEU A 47 -7.23 16.66 -1.57
N LEU A 48 -7.20 16.58 -0.25
CA LEU A 48 -8.36 16.67 0.62
C LEU A 48 -8.49 18.06 1.21
N GLY A 49 -9.70 18.58 1.21
CA GLY A 49 -10.04 19.94 1.61
C GLY A 49 -10.49 20.10 3.07
N GLY A 50 -10.46 19.04 3.88
CA GLY A 50 -11.03 19.03 5.24
C GLY A 50 -12.55 18.94 5.23
N ARG A 51 -13.16 19.17 6.41
CA ARG A 51 -14.58 18.98 6.73
C ARG A 51 -15.56 19.38 5.62
N ASP A 52 -15.40 20.58 5.07
CA ASP A 52 -16.34 21.15 4.10
C ASP A 52 -15.82 21.08 2.65
N GLY A 53 -14.57 20.65 2.48
CA GLY A 53 -13.89 20.64 1.18
C GLY A 53 -13.90 19.29 0.46
N GLY A 54 -14.06 18.18 1.21
CA GLY A 54 -14.07 16.83 0.64
C GLY A 54 -12.84 16.54 -0.24
N VAL A 55 -13.03 15.83 -1.35
CA VAL A 55 -11.98 15.61 -2.37
C VAL A 55 -11.91 16.82 -3.30
N VAL A 56 -10.84 17.61 -3.16
CA VAL A 56 -10.60 18.80 -4.01
C VAL A 56 -10.09 18.39 -5.38
N LYS A 57 -9.12 17.46 -5.42
CA LYS A 57 -8.55 16.94 -6.65
C LYS A 57 -8.02 15.52 -6.42
N GLN A 58 -8.15 14.68 -7.43
CA GLN A 58 -7.63 13.32 -7.41
C GLN A 58 -7.15 12.97 -8.81
N GLU A 59 -5.99 12.36 -8.90
CA GLU A 59 -5.51 11.71 -10.13
C GLU A 59 -4.92 10.35 -9.79
N PHE A 60 -4.87 9.50 -10.80
CA PHE A 60 -4.23 8.20 -10.69
C PHE A 60 -3.50 7.88 -11.98
N GLU A 61 -2.45 7.08 -11.84
CA GLU A 61 -1.76 6.47 -12.97
C GLU A 61 -1.76 4.96 -12.76
N GLU A 62 -2.08 4.22 -13.81
CA GLU A 62 -2.03 2.77 -13.82
C GLU A 62 -0.99 2.32 -14.85
N VAL A 63 -0.05 1.49 -14.40
CA VAL A 63 1.02 0.95 -15.23
C VAL A 63 1.01 -0.57 -15.16
N SER A 64 1.28 -1.20 -16.30
CA SER A 64 1.50 -2.65 -16.31
C SER A 64 2.86 -2.99 -15.71
N ILE A 65 2.91 -4.07 -14.93
CA ILE A 65 4.14 -4.59 -14.36
C ILE A 65 4.80 -5.49 -15.40
N PRO A 66 6.03 -5.19 -15.84
CA PRO A 66 6.77 -6.05 -16.74
C PRO A 66 6.88 -7.48 -16.18
N PRO A 67 6.59 -8.53 -16.97
CA PRO A 67 6.54 -9.90 -16.46
C PRO A 67 7.83 -10.37 -15.75
N HIS A 68 8.99 -9.88 -16.18
CA HIS A 68 10.28 -10.22 -15.57
C HIS A 68 10.42 -9.69 -14.14
N LEU A 69 9.70 -8.62 -13.76
CA LEU A 69 9.68 -8.12 -12.38
C LEU A 69 8.80 -8.96 -11.47
N MET A 70 7.84 -9.71 -12.03
CA MET A 70 6.99 -10.63 -11.24
C MET A 70 7.73 -11.88 -10.78
N THR A 71 8.86 -12.21 -11.40
CA THR A 71 9.69 -13.39 -11.06
C THR A 71 11.17 -13.03 -10.86
N GLY A 72 11.46 -11.74 -10.63
CA GLY A 72 12.80 -11.20 -10.42
C GLY A 72 13.18 -11.18 -8.94
N SER A 73 13.84 -10.09 -8.51
CA SER A 73 14.16 -9.82 -7.10
C SER A 73 13.16 -8.86 -6.47
N SER A 74 13.10 -8.86 -5.14
CA SER A 74 12.30 -7.90 -4.37
C SER A 74 12.65 -6.47 -4.74
N ASP A 75 13.96 -6.14 -4.71
CA ASP A 75 14.45 -4.81 -5.01
C ASP A 75 13.98 -4.32 -6.39
N ALA A 76 14.01 -5.16 -7.42
CA ALA A 76 13.61 -4.76 -8.76
C ALA A 76 12.11 -4.44 -8.86
N LEU A 77 11.25 -5.20 -8.17
CA LEU A 77 9.81 -4.93 -8.12
C LEU A 77 9.52 -3.65 -7.34
N PHE A 78 10.06 -3.52 -6.13
CA PHE A 78 9.76 -2.37 -5.27
C PHE A 78 10.38 -1.07 -5.79
N ASP A 79 11.56 -1.13 -6.42
CA ASP A 79 12.16 0.02 -7.13
C ASP A 79 11.29 0.47 -8.30
N TYR A 80 10.73 -0.48 -9.07
CA TYR A 80 9.81 -0.15 -10.16
C TYR A 80 8.51 0.48 -9.64
N SER A 81 7.85 -0.16 -8.67
CA SER A 81 6.65 0.36 -8.00
C SER A 81 6.87 1.79 -7.50
N TYR A 82 8.00 2.01 -6.84
CA TYR A 82 8.32 3.33 -6.34
C TYR A 82 8.65 4.33 -7.44
N SER A 83 9.36 3.95 -8.50
CA SER A 83 9.70 4.86 -9.61
C SER A 83 8.46 5.50 -10.25
N VAL A 84 7.39 4.71 -10.37
CA VAL A 84 6.09 5.15 -10.90
C VAL A 84 5.41 6.10 -9.90
N ALA A 85 5.48 5.80 -8.61
CA ALA A 85 4.95 6.71 -7.57
C ALA A 85 5.67 8.06 -7.54
N ASN A 86 7.00 8.04 -7.69
CA ASN A 86 7.81 9.24 -7.75
C ASN A 86 7.47 10.10 -8.96
N PHE A 87 7.33 9.49 -10.14
CA PHE A 87 6.95 10.17 -11.38
C PHE A 87 5.66 11.00 -11.18
N VAL A 88 4.60 10.36 -10.70
CA VAL A 88 3.31 11.00 -10.38
C VAL A 88 3.45 12.11 -9.34
N ALA A 89 4.27 11.90 -8.32
CA ALA A 89 4.49 12.85 -7.24
C ALA A 89 5.26 14.11 -7.66
N THR A 90 6.09 14.02 -8.72
CA THR A 90 6.94 15.12 -9.22
C THR A 90 6.37 15.87 -10.42
N GLU A 91 5.52 15.24 -11.24
CA GLU A 91 4.98 15.87 -12.45
C GLU A 91 3.69 16.67 -12.23
N GLY A 92 2.95 16.42 -11.14
CA GLY A 92 1.77 17.22 -10.83
C GLY A 92 2.16 18.62 -10.35
N GLU A 93 1.89 19.65 -11.16
CA GLU A 93 2.08 21.05 -10.76
C GLU A 93 1.44 21.33 -9.40
N GLY A 94 2.24 21.80 -8.43
CA GLY A 94 1.77 22.17 -7.10
C GLY A 94 1.63 21.03 -6.08
N LEU A 95 2.02 19.79 -6.43
CA LEU A 95 2.00 18.63 -5.52
C LEU A 95 3.19 18.58 -4.57
N HIS A 96 3.38 19.65 -3.80
CA HIS A 96 4.34 19.65 -2.70
C HIS A 96 3.60 19.58 -1.37
N PRO A 97 4.04 18.70 -0.45
CA PRO A 97 3.52 18.77 0.91
C PRO A 97 3.84 20.15 1.50
N SER A 98 3.01 20.61 2.44
CA SER A 98 3.27 21.86 3.15
C SER A 98 4.66 21.83 3.78
N PRO A 99 5.39 22.96 3.86
CA PRO A 99 6.72 23.00 4.45
C PRO A 99 6.77 22.32 5.83
N GLY A 100 7.68 21.36 5.99
CA GLY A 100 7.84 20.59 7.23
C GLY A 100 6.90 19.38 7.39
N LYS A 101 6.04 19.07 6.40
CA LYS A 101 5.28 17.83 6.35
C LYS A 101 5.91 16.84 5.37
N GLN A 102 6.07 15.59 5.82
CA GLN A 102 6.45 14.46 4.99
C GLN A 102 5.24 13.97 4.17
N ARG A 103 5.46 13.38 3.00
CA ARG A 103 4.37 12.76 2.21
C ARG A 103 3.91 11.48 2.87
N GLU A 104 2.60 11.30 3.02
CA GLU A 104 2.02 10.07 3.57
C GLU A 104 1.47 9.17 2.45
N LEU A 105 1.81 7.88 2.53
CA LEU A 105 1.46 6.85 1.55
C LEU A 105 0.63 5.74 2.20
N GLY A 106 -0.57 5.51 1.70
CA GLY A 106 -1.31 4.26 1.95
C GLY A 106 -0.83 3.18 0.99
N PHE A 107 -0.42 2.02 1.49
CA PHE A 107 0.02 0.89 0.67
C PHE A 107 -1.02 -0.22 0.69
N THR A 108 -1.74 -0.37 -0.41
CA THR A 108 -2.60 -1.50 -0.71
C THR A 108 -1.77 -2.60 -1.35
N PHE A 109 -1.68 -3.75 -0.69
CA PHE A 109 -0.89 -4.89 -1.14
C PHE A 109 -1.76 -6.13 -1.19
N SER A 110 -2.17 -6.52 -2.41
CA SER A 110 -3.19 -7.56 -2.62
C SER A 110 -2.58 -8.98 -2.69
N PHE A 111 -1.70 -9.29 -1.74
CA PHE A 111 -1.12 -10.61 -1.54
C PHE A 111 -1.26 -11.02 -0.07
N PRO A 112 -1.32 -12.32 0.24
CA PRO A 112 -1.44 -12.78 1.62
C PRO A 112 -0.31 -12.25 2.51
N VAL A 113 -0.65 -11.43 3.50
CA VAL A 113 0.30 -10.82 4.44
C VAL A 113 -0.06 -11.23 5.87
N ARG A 114 0.97 -11.46 6.69
CA ARG A 114 0.82 -11.53 8.14
C ARG A 114 1.07 -10.14 8.69
N GLN A 115 0.01 -9.36 8.82
CA GLN A 115 0.10 -7.98 9.29
C GLN A 115 0.52 -7.92 10.77
N THR A 116 1.51 -7.09 11.07
CA THR A 116 2.12 -6.95 12.41
C THR A 116 1.82 -5.61 13.05
N SER A 117 1.45 -4.60 12.26
CA SER A 117 0.92 -3.31 12.72
C SER A 117 0.08 -2.65 11.60
N ILE A 118 -0.46 -1.47 11.84
CA ILE A 118 -1.15 -0.68 10.80
C ILE A 118 -0.24 -0.41 9.59
N SER A 119 1.08 -0.35 9.76
CA SER A 119 2.04 0.02 8.71
C SER A 119 3.19 -0.98 8.59
N SER A 120 2.96 -2.27 8.86
CA SER A 120 3.97 -3.33 8.66
C SER A 120 3.32 -4.71 8.52
N GLY A 121 3.93 -5.60 7.74
CA GLY A 121 3.43 -6.95 7.58
C GLY A 121 4.31 -7.84 6.72
N ASN A 122 4.46 -9.10 7.15
CA ASN A 122 5.31 -10.05 6.44
C ASN A 122 4.57 -10.76 5.31
N LEU A 123 5.13 -10.84 4.11
CA LEU A 123 4.56 -11.63 3.02
C LEU A 123 4.49 -13.11 3.42
N ILE A 124 3.33 -13.74 3.26
CA ILE A 124 3.16 -15.19 3.51
C ILE A 124 3.53 -15.99 2.27
N LYS A 125 3.02 -15.58 1.10
CA LYS A 125 3.31 -16.20 -0.19
C LYS A 125 2.87 -15.30 -1.34
N TRP A 126 3.56 -15.41 -2.45
CA TRP A 126 3.10 -14.84 -3.71
C TRP A 126 1.92 -15.62 -4.31
N THR A 127 1.13 -14.92 -5.13
CA THR A 127 0.02 -15.47 -5.93
C THR A 127 -0.02 -14.75 -7.27
N LYS A 128 -1.05 -14.99 -8.12
CA LYS A 128 -1.30 -14.20 -9.34
C LYS A 128 -0.10 -14.12 -10.32
N GLY A 129 0.70 -15.19 -10.38
CA GLY A 129 1.87 -15.27 -11.26
C GLY A 129 3.15 -14.65 -10.71
N PHE A 130 3.13 -14.08 -9.49
CA PHE A 130 4.34 -13.62 -8.81
C PHE A 130 5.09 -14.80 -8.19
N SER A 131 6.42 -14.73 -8.24
CA SER A 131 7.33 -15.71 -7.64
C SER A 131 8.67 -15.03 -7.35
N ILE A 132 8.75 -14.29 -6.24
CA ILE A 132 9.94 -13.53 -5.82
C ILE A 132 10.37 -14.05 -4.45
N ASP A 133 11.31 -15.00 -4.44
CA ASP A 133 11.61 -15.83 -3.27
C ASP A 133 12.15 -15.04 -2.07
N ASP A 134 12.96 -14.00 -2.33
CA ASP A 134 13.61 -13.17 -1.31
C ASP A 134 12.65 -12.27 -0.52
N THR A 135 11.40 -12.11 -0.97
CA THR A 135 10.38 -11.31 -0.25
C THR A 135 9.55 -12.15 0.72
N VAL A 136 9.52 -13.47 0.57
CA VAL A 136 8.65 -14.34 1.39
C VAL A 136 9.16 -14.36 2.83
N GLY A 137 8.31 -13.92 3.77
CA GLY A 137 8.67 -13.77 5.18
C GLY A 137 9.15 -12.37 5.55
N GLU A 138 9.48 -11.52 4.58
CA GLU A 138 9.98 -10.15 4.80
C GLU A 138 8.84 -9.13 4.91
N ASP A 139 9.11 -8.03 5.60
CA ASP A 139 8.15 -6.91 5.76
C ASP A 139 8.03 -6.10 4.46
N VAL A 140 6.88 -6.17 3.81
CA VAL A 140 6.65 -5.54 2.50
C VAL A 140 6.66 -4.01 2.58
N VAL A 141 6.33 -3.44 3.74
CA VAL A 141 6.47 -1.99 3.96
C VAL A 141 7.94 -1.63 4.09
N GLY A 142 8.73 -2.49 4.73
CA GLY A 142 10.18 -2.35 4.81
C GLY A 142 10.84 -2.38 3.43
N GLU A 143 10.47 -3.34 2.57
CA GLU A 143 10.99 -3.42 1.20
C GLU A 143 10.65 -2.18 0.36
N LEU A 144 9.40 -1.71 0.43
CA LEU A 144 9.01 -0.46 -0.22
C LEU A 144 9.78 0.74 0.35
N THR A 145 10.02 0.77 1.67
CA THR A 145 10.77 1.85 2.32
C THR A 145 12.22 1.89 1.87
N LYS A 146 12.89 0.74 1.75
CA LYS A 146 14.24 0.65 1.18
C LYS A 146 14.29 1.22 -0.25
N ALA A 147 13.28 0.92 -1.07
CA ALA A 147 13.18 1.49 -2.41
C ALA A 147 13.02 3.02 -2.41
N MET A 148 12.19 3.55 -1.50
CA MET A 148 12.03 5.01 -1.30
C MET A 148 13.36 5.68 -0.91
N GLU A 149 14.09 5.07 0.04
CA GLU A 149 15.37 5.59 0.54
C GLU A 149 16.46 5.61 -0.54
N ARG A 150 16.53 4.59 -1.41
CA ARG A 150 17.49 4.53 -2.53
C ARG A 150 17.35 5.70 -3.51
N VAL A 151 16.14 6.25 -3.67
CA VAL A 151 15.87 7.35 -4.58
C VAL A 151 15.85 8.71 -3.87
N GLY A 152 15.78 8.73 -2.52
CA GLY A 152 15.94 9.94 -1.72
C GLY A 152 14.70 10.83 -1.64
N LEU A 153 13.49 10.27 -1.74
CA LEU A 153 12.25 11.03 -1.56
C LEU A 153 11.74 10.92 -0.13
N ASP A 154 11.29 12.05 0.40
CA ASP A 154 10.74 12.16 1.74
C ASP A 154 9.26 11.71 1.78
N MET A 155 9.06 10.39 1.88
CA MET A 155 7.74 9.75 1.93
C MET A 155 7.72 8.64 3.00
N ARG A 156 6.58 8.51 3.68
CA ARG A 156 6.34 7.50 4.72
C ARG A 156 5.08 6.71 4.45
N VAL A 157 5.17 5.40 4.57
CA VAL A 157 3.99 4.52 4.57
C VAL A 157 3.26 4.68 5.91
N SER A 158 2.03 5.19 5.86
CA SER A 158 1.20 5.42 7.05
C SER A 158 0.25 4.26 7.34
N ALA A 159 -0.11 3.48 6.32
CA ALA A 159 -0.94 2.30 6.46
C ALA A 159 -0.62 1.25 5.40
N LEU A 160 -0.69 -0.02 5.79
CA LEU A 160 -0.68 -1.20 4.94
C LEU A 160 -2.07 -1.82 4.97
N LEU A 161 -2.65 -2.03 3.80
CA LEU A 161 -3.96 -2.66 3.63
C LEU A 161 -3.78 -3.93 2.80
N GLU A 162 -4.03 -5.08 3.42
CA GLU A 162 -4.25 -6.33 2.67
C GLU A 162 -5.67 -6.29 2.11
N VAL A 163 -5.81 -6.36 0.79
CA VAL A 163 -7.11 -6.32 0.11
C VAL A 163 -7.22 -7.55 -0.78
N ASP A 164 -8.33 -8.28 -0.65
CA ASP A 164 -8.67 -9.32 -1.61
C ASP A 164 -9.27 -8.69 -2.87
N THR A 165 -9.21 -9.39 -4.02
CA THR A 165 -9.73 -8.90 -5.30
C THR A 165 -11.23 -8.57 -5.29
N THR A 166 -11.95 -8.84 -4.20
CA THR A 166 -13.39 -8.59 -4.04
C THR A 166 -13.69 -7.23 -3.41
N THR A 167 -12.68 -6.58 -2.81
CA THR A 167 -12.86 -5.35 -2.01
C THR A 167 -12.17 -4.11 -2.62
N GLN A 168 -11.75 -4.19 -3.90
CA GLN A 168 -11.33 -3.00 -4.63
C GLN A 168 -12.57 -2.15 -4.92
N MET A 169 -12.80 -1.09 -4.12
CA MET A 169 -13.46 0.18 -4.47
C MET A 169 -14.20 0.88 -3.29
N SER A 170 -13.90 0.60 -2.02
CA SER A 170 -14.59 1.34 -0.94
C SER A 170 -13.77 1.72 0.30
N LEU A 171 -12.44 1.58 0.30
CA LEU A 171 -11.61 1.83 1.50
C LEU A 171 -10.54 2.91 1.36
N LEU A 172 -10.57 3.69 0.28
CA LEU A 172 -9.65 4.83 0.07
C LEU A 172 -10.38 6.17 -0.17
N LEU A 173 -11.66 6.26 0.20
CA LEU A 173 -12.44 7.50 0.23
C LEU A 173 -13.25 7.57 1.53
#